data_AF-A0A379STT6-F1
#
_entry.id   AF-A0A379STT6-F1
#
_cell.length_a   1.000
_cell.length_b   1.000
_cell.length_c   1.000
_cell.angle_alpha   90.00
_cell.angle_beta   90.00
_cell.angle_gamma   90.00
#
_symmetry.space_group_name_H-M   'P 1'
#
loop_
_entity.id
_entity.type
_entity.pdbx_description
1 polymer ?
#
loop_
_entity_poly.entity_id
_entity_poly.type
_entity_poly.pdbx_seq_one_letter_code
_entity_poly.pdbx_strand_id
1 'polypeptide(L)'
;MSSATHNTSAKPVTDVYLPAGLGLLAVRIIQGFIYWGGGSRRFIYAPDKLNPDAPHWMAYKFQTAMPGALMGLEHVISFMLHHFWLLYVGVILFSAAELFAGLFLMIGLFTRISALLSMLFSVLLMLMFGWQGATCIDEWTMAACNLAMGTTLFLCGSHSYALDNVILKRKPHLADSRIFRWCCGSLSVPLTPAGYKKLALWLLAFVVVFDVGTYSYYRGSVVTPYHHGPVSPTTHHIRLTEGKLFPDGRIHVHAYLDAGTPEAPEHIMEAWLKDADGTDLVHWDTTMLSALPTDSFRNDYAYNKFTPGHYGIQAIVGSAATLTLPAGVIKRGSDRLPNGPVTLVLIDMEGHTFSTPLERVSE
;
A
#
# COMPACT_ATOMS: atom_id res chain seq x y z
N MET A 1 -55.79 -21.51 -49.07
CA MET A 1 -55.74 -20.72 -47.82
C MET A 1 -54.84 -21.46 -46.84
N SER A 2 -53.56 -21.08 -46.81
CA SER A 2 -52.56 -21.68 -45.91
C SER A 2 -52.49 -20.83 -44.65
N SER A 3 -52.91 -21.39 -43.52
CA SER A 3 -52.81 -20.76 -42.20
C SER A 3 -51.40 -21.01 -41.66
N ALA A 4 -50.50 -20.06 -41.88
CA ALA A 4 -49.19 -20.03 -41.24
C ALA A 4 -49.37 -19.75 -39.73
N THR A 5 -49.23 -20.79 -38.93
CA THR A 5 -49.06 -20.69 -37.48
C THR A 5 -47.69 -20.09 -37.18
N HIS A 6 -47.66 -18.83 -36.75
CA HIS A 6 -46.46 -18.20 -36.20
C HIS A 6 -46.10 -18.86 -34.87
N ASN A 7 -45.25 -19.89 -34.95
CA ASN A 7 -44.62 -20.50 -33.79
C ASN A 7 -43.50 -19.55 -33.31
N THR A 8 -43.85 -18.61 -32.44
CA THR A 8 -42.86 -17.80 -31.70
C THR A 8 -42.26 -18.66 -30.60
N SER A 9 -41.32 -19.52 -31.00
CA SER A 9 -40.41 -20.19 -30.07
C SER A 9 -39.61 -19.11 -29.33
N ALA A 10 -39.95 -18.89 -28.05
CA ALA A 10 -39.13 -18.08 -27.15
C ALA A 10 -37.73 -18.72 -27.11
N LYS A 11 -36.75 -18.06 -27.74
CA LYS A 11 -35.35 -18.50 -27.72
C LYS A 11 -34.93 -18.73 -26.25
N PRO A 12 -34.34 -19.89 -25.92
CA PRO A 12 -33.98 -20.17 -24.55
C PRO A 12 -32.92 -19.15 -24.12
N VAL A 13 -33.11 -18.63 -22.91
CA VAL A 13 -32.30 -17.63 -22.21
C VAL A 13 -30.79 -17.99 -22.14
N THR A 14 -30.41 -19.20 -22.55
CA THR A 14 -29.05 -19.73 -22.73
C THR A 14 -28.19 -18.99 -23.77
N ASP A 15 -28.77 -18.32 -24.78
CA ASP A 15 -27.99 -17.73 -25.89
C ASP A 15 -27.14 -16.50 -25.51
N VAL A 16 -27.50 -15.76 -24.44
CA VAL A 16 -26.80 -14.51 -24.05
C VAL A 16 -25.68 -14.76 -23.04
N TYR A 17 -25.79 -15.78 -22.19
CA TYR A 17 -24.78 -16.09 -21.18
C TYR A 17 -23.55 -16.79 -21.74
N LEU A 18 -23.70 -17.49 -22.87
CA LEU A 18 -22.61 -18.18 -23.55
C LEU A 18 -21.55 -17.21 -24.12
N PRO A 19 -21.89 -16.17 -24.92
CA PRO A 19 -20.90 -15.21 -25.41
C PRO A 19 -20.30 -14.36 -24.28
N ALA A 20 -21.08 -13.96 -23.28
CA ALA A 20 -20.55 -13.21 -22.12
C ALA A 20 -19.58 -14.07 -21.29
N GLY A 21 -19.91 -15.35 -21.04
CA GLY A 21 -19.05 -16.26 -20.31
C GLY A 21 -17.76 -16.64 -21.05
N LEU A 22 -17.81 -16.76 -22.39
CA LEU A 22 -16.64 -16.98 -23.23
C LEU A 22 -15.76 -15.73 -23.34
N GLY A 23 -16.35 -14.54 -23.51
CA GLY A 23 -15.62 -13.28 -23.59
C GLY A 23 -14.88 -12.93 -22.29
N LEU A 24 -15.45 -13.29 -21.14
CA LEU A 24 -14.83 -13.06 -19.84
C LEU A 24 -13.84 -14.15 -19.41
N LEU A 25 -13.64 -15.20 -20.20
CA LEU A 25 -12.74 -16.29 -19.85
C LEU A 25 -11.29 -15.80 -19.70
N ALA A 26 -10.84 -14.93 -20.60
CA ALA A 26 -9.51 -14.33 -20.53
C ALA A 26 -9.35 -13.50 -19.24
N VAL A 27 -10.33 -12.64 -18.94
CA VAL A 27 -10.35 -11.83 -17.72
C VAL A 27 -10.30 -12.73 -16.48
N ARG A 28 -11.10 -13.80 -16.44
CA ARG A 28 -11.16 -14.74 -15.31
C ARG A 28 -9.81 -15.42 -15.07
N ILE A 29 -9.19 -15.93 -16.13
CA ILE A 29 -7.91 -16.64 -16.03
C ILE A 29 -6.78 -15.68 -15.67
N ILE A 30 -6.69 -14.52 -16.32
CA ILE A 30 -5.59 -13.57 -16.08
C ILE A 30 -5.73 -12.89 -14.70
N GLN A 31 -6.94 -12.47 -14.31
CA GLN A 31 -7.20 -12.00 -12.95
C GLN A 31 -6.80 -13.06 -11.92
N GLY A 32 -7.22 -14.31 -12.14
CA GLY A 32 -6.85 -15.43 -11.27
C GLY A 32 -5.33 -15.65 -11.21
N PHE A 33 -4.65 -15.59 -12.35
CA PHE A 33 -3.19 -15.72 -12.45
C PHE A 33 -2.45 -14.60 -11.71
N ILE A 34 -2.95 -13.36 -11.73
CA ILE A 34 -2.35 -12.24 -11.00
C ILE A 34 -2.31 -12.51 -9.48
N TYR A 35 -3.43 -12.89 -8.88
CA TYR A 35 -3.47 -13.20 -7.43
C TYR A 35 -2.77 -14.50 -7.09
N TRP A 36 -2.93 -15.52 -7.93
CA TRP A 36 -2.19 -16.77 -7.77
C TRP A 36 -0.68 -16.52 -7.84
N GLY A 37 -0.22 -15.68 -8.77
CA GLY A 37 1.18 -15.29 -8.95
C GLY A 37 1.70 -14.51 -7.74
N GLY A 38 0.88 -13.63 -7.15
CA GLY A 38 1.21 -12.94 -5.91
C GLY A 38 1.46 -13.91 -4.74
N GLY A 39 0.54 -14.85 -4.51
CA GLY A 39 0.66 -15.86 -3.46
C GLY A 39 1.75 -16.89 -3.73
N SER A 40 1.82 -17.43 -4.94
CA SER A 40 2.78 -18.48 -5.33
C SER A 40 4.22 -17.94 -5.35
N ARG A 41 4.41 -16.67 -5.72
CA ARG A 41 5.72 -16.01 -5.58
C ARG A 41 6.19 -16.00 -4.13
N ARG A 42 5.29 -15.83 -3.15
CA ARG A 42 5.66 -15.78 -1.73
C ARG A 42 5.82 -17.18 -1.12
N PHE A 43 5.06 -18.18 -1.54
CA PHE A 43 5.14 -19.53 -0.97
C PHE A 43 6.12 -20.48 -1.69
N ILE A 44 6.32 -20.30 -2.99
CA ILE A 44 7.02 -21.28 -3.85
C ILE A 44 8.29 -20.69 -4.45
N TYR A 45 8.19 -19.53 -5.12
CA TYR A 45 9.31 -19.04 -5.94
C TYR A 45 10.30 -18.12 -5.21
N ALA A 46 9.83 -17.38 -4.21
CA ALA A 46 10.63 -16.44 -3.42
C ALA A 46 10.18 -16.48 -1.94
N PRO A 47 10.41 -17.61 -1.24
CA PRO A 47 10.00 -17.80 0.16
C PRO A 47 10.62 -16.79 1.12
N ASP A 48 11.73 -16.15 0.73
CA ASP A 48 12.37 -15.07 1.49
C ASP A 48 11.43 -13.91 1.81
N LYS A 49 10.37 -13.71 1.03
CA LYS A 49 9.35 -12.68 1.31
C LYS A 49 8.51 -12.99 2.56
N LEU A 50 8.48 -14.25 2.99
CA LEU A 50 7.82 -14.74 4.20
C LEU A 50 8.82 -15.16 5.29
N ASN A 51 10.12 -14.94 5.10
CA ASN A 51 11.15 -15.26 6.08
C ASN A 51 11.49 -14.00 6.92
N PRO A 52 11.26 -13.99 8.25
CA PRO A 52 11.48 -12.82 9.12
C PRO A 52 12.90 -12.28 9.06
N ASP A 53 13.85 -13.17 8.84
CA ASP A 53 15.29 -12.87 8.88
C ASP A 53 15.82 -12.43 7.51
N ALA A 54 15.01 -12.48 6.46
CA ALA A 54 15.42 -12.13 5.12
C ALA A 54 15.27 -10.61 4.85
N PRO A 55 16.18 -10.01 4.07
CA PRO A 55 16.15 -8.57 3.76
C PRO A 55 14.94 -8.15 2.90
N HIS A 56 14.23 -9.11 2.31
CA HIS A 56 13.06 -8.88 1.46
C HIS A 56 11.74 -9.30 2.13
N TRP A 57 11.76 -9.48 3.45
CA TRP A 57 10.58 -9.74 4.26
C TRP A 57 9.50 -8.67 4.07
N MET A 58 8.23 -9.08 4.10
CA MET A 58 7.13 -8.18 3.74
C MET A 58 6.95 -6.96 4.66
N ALA A 59 7.36 -7.02 5.94
CA ALA A 59 7.21 -5.85 6.83
C ALA A 59 7.97 -4.62 6.37
N TYR A 60 9.12 -4.79 5.69
CA TYR A 60 9.84 -3.68 5.10
C TYR A 60 8.96 -2.92 4.10
N LYS A 61 8.15 -3.64 3.30
CA LYS A 61 7.18 -3.03 2.37
C LYS A 61 5.96 -2.43 3.07
N PHE A 62 5.46 -3.06 4.15
CA PHE A 62 4.37 -2.44 4.92
C PHE A 62 4.81 -1.12 5.55
N GLN A 63 6.03 -1.09 6.09
CA GLN A 63 6.57 0.12 6.68
C GLN A 63 6.79 1.22 5.65
N THR A 64 7.29 0.93 4.44
CA THR A 64 7.40 1.95 3.39
C THR A 64 6.04 2.46 2.90
N ALA A 65 4.97 1.69 3.01
CA ALA A 65 3.63 2.09 2.59
C ALA A 65 2.90 2.98 3.61
N MET A 66 3.31 2.92 4.89
CA MET A 66 2.68 3.59 6.02
C MET A 66 2.47 5.11 5.82
N PRO A 67 3.44 5.91 5.34
CA PRO A 67 3.30 7.36 5.32
C PRO A 67 2.12 7.89 4.50
N GLY A 68 1.82 7.28 3.34
CA GLY A 68 0.74 7.70 2.46
C GLY A 68 -0.50 6.80 2.50
N ALA A 69 -0.61 5.92 3.50
CA ALA A 69 -1.74 5.01 3.63
C ALA A 69 -3.03 5.77 4.00
N LEU A 70 -4.10 5.51 3.26
CA LEU A 70 -5.39 6.20 3.41
C LEU A 70 -6.25 5.64 4.55
N MET A 71 -7.24 6.44 4.98
CA MET A 71 -8.28 6.03 5.94
C MET A 71 -7.76 5.54 7.29
N GLY A 72 -6.61 6.07 7.75
CA GLY A 72 -6.00 5.69 9.02
C GLY A 72 -5.34 4.31 9.00
N LEU A 73 -5.16 3.69 7.82
CA LEU A 73 -4.43 2.43 7.70
C LEU A 73 -2.98 2.54 8.17
N GLU A 74 -2.40 3.75 8.18
CA GLU A 74 -1.09 4.01 8.79
C GLU A 74 -1.02 3.51 10.25
N HIS A 75 -2.09 3.71 11.04
CA HIS A 75 -2.14 3.31 12.45
C HIS A 75 -2.28 1.79 12.58
N VAL A 76 -3.04 1.17 11.67
CA VAL A 76 -3.19 -0.29 11.61
C VAL A 76 -1.87 -0.94 11.23
N ILE A 77 -1.18 -0.40 10.22
CA ILE A 77 0.14 -0.86 9.79
C ILE A 77 1.15 -0.69 10.93
N SER A 78 1.22 0.49 11.55
CA SER A 78 2.10 0.76 12.69
C SER A 78 1.85 -0.23 13.83
N PHE A 79 0.58 -0.46 14.20
CA PHE A 79 0.21 -1.45 15.21
C PHE A 79 0.69 -2.86 14.84
N MET A 80 0.47 -3.30 13.60
CA MET A 80 0.94 -4.60 13.13
C MET A 80 2.47 -4.71 13.18
N LEU A 81 3.21 -3.67 12.80
CA LEU A 81 4.68 -3.65 12.85
C LEU A 81 5.24 -3.79 14.26
N HIS A 82 4.51 -3.32 15.28
CA HIS A 82 4.86 -3.54 16.69
C HIS A 82 4.48 -4.94 17.21
N HIS A 83 3.54 -5.62 16.54
CA HIS A 83 3.01 -6.92 16.94
C HIS A 83 3.40 -8.02 15.96
N PHE A 84 4.63 -8.54 16.09
CA PHE A 84 5.21 -9.52 15.17
C PHE A 84 4.30 -10.71 14.84
N TRP A 85 3.70 -11.36 15.84
CA TRP A 85 2.84 -12.53 15.61
C TRP A 85 1.59 -12.20 14.78
N LEU A 86 0.99 -11.03 15.03
CA LEU A 86 -0.17 -10.58 14.27
C LEU A 86 0.22 -10.27 12.82
N LEU A 87 1.34 -9.58 12.63
CA LEU A 87 1.88 -9.29 11.30
C LEU A 87 2.20 -10.56 10.53
N TYR A 88 2.96 -11.48 11.12
CA TYR A 88 3.41 -12.70 10.46
C TYR A 88 2.23 -13.58 10.03
N VAL A 89 1.29 -13.84 10.96
CA VAL A 89 0.08 -14.61 10.65
C VAL A 89 -0.77 -13.89 9.62
N GLY A 90 -0.92 -12.56 9.74
CA GLY A 90 -1.64 -11.74 8.78
C GLY A 90 -1.08 -11.85 7.37
N VAL A 91 0.24 -11.77 7.20
CA VAL A 91 0.90 -11.89 5.89
C VAL A 91 0.71 -13.28 5.29
N ILE A 92 0.81 -14.34 6.10
CA ILE A 92 0.58 -15.72 5.64
C ILE A 92 -0.88 -15.90 5.19
N LEU A 93 -1.85 -15.48 6.02
CA LEU A 93 -3.27 -15.63 5.71
C LEU A 93 -3.67 -14.81 4.49
N PHE A 94 -3.19 -13.57 4.39
CA PHE A 94 -3.41 -12.72 3.21
C PHE A 94 -2.84 -13.37 1.95
N SER A 95 -1.58 -13.83 2.00
CA SER A 95 -0.94 -14.49 0.85
C SER A 95 -1.64 -15.80 0.46
N ALA A 96 -2.11 -16.56 1.45
CA ALA A 96 -2.86 -17.80 1.20
C ALA A 96 -4.22 -17.49 0.56
N ALA A 97 -4.91 -16.48 1.06
CA ALA A 97 -6.18 -16.04 0.49
C ALA A 97 -6.03 -15.54 -0.95
N GLU A 98 -4.97 -14.79 -1.27
CA GLU A 98 -4.63 -14.43 -2.66
C GLU A 98 -4.37 -15.66 -3.52
N LEU A 99 -3.57 -16.62 -3.03
CA LEU A 99 -3.25 -17.85 -3.74
C LEU A 99 -4.52 -18.65 -4.08
N PHE A 100 -5.39 -18.89 -3.10
CA PHE A 100 -6.60 -19.68 -3.27
C PHE A 100 -7.65 -18.93 -4.11
N ALA A 101 -7.88 -17.64 -3.86
CA ALA A 101 -8.81 -16.85 -4.67
C ALA A 101 -8.37 -16.81 -6.14
N GLY A 102 -7.06 -16.66 -6.39
CA GLY A 102 -6.49 -16.70 -7.73
C GLY A 102 -6.68 -18.06 -8.42
N LEU A 103 -6.35 -19.15 -7.72
CA LEU A 103 -6.56 -20.50 -8.23
C LEU A 103 -8.03 -20.78 -8.54
N PHE A 104 -8.93 -20.40 -7.61
CA PHE A 104 -10.36 -20.58 -7.74
C PHE A 104 -10.93 -19.79 -8.93
N LEU A 105 -10.45 -18.57 -9.19
CA LEU A 105 -10.80 -17.83 -10.40
C LEU A 105 -10.34 -18.58 -11.66
N MET A 106 -9.07 -19.02 -11.73
CA MET A 106 -8.56 -19.70 -12.93
C MET A 106 -9.40 -20.93 -13.31
N ILE A 107 -9.70 -21.79 -12.33
CA ILE A 107 -10.50 -23.01 -12.55
C ILE A 107 -12.02 -22.75 -12.63
N GLY A 108 -12.47 -21.55 -12.27
CA GLY A 108 -13.88 -21.19 -12.20
C GLY A 108 -14.64 -21.91 -11.09
N LEU A 109 -14.07 -21.96 -9.89
CA LEU A 109 -14.68 -22.47 -8.65
C LEU A 109 -15.05 -21.29 -7.74
N PHE A 110 -16.27 -21.28 -7.22
CA PHE A 110 -16.81 -20.20 -6.39
C PHE A 110 -16.53 -18.81 -6.98
N THR A 111 -16.75 -18.68 -8.30
CA THR A 111 -16.21 -17.57 -9.09
C THR A 111 -16.62 -16.21 -8.54
N ARG A 112 -17.84 -16.06 -8.01
CA ARG A 112 -18.32 -14.78 -7.46
C ARG A 112 -17.66 -14.45 -6.13
N ILE A 113 -17.47 -15.43 -5.24
CA ILE A 113 -16.72 -15.19 -3.98
C ILE A 113 -15.28 -14.80 -4.30
N SER A 114 -14.63 -15.57 -5.17
CA SER A 114 -13.23 -15.31 -5.53
C SER A 114 -13.08 -13.95 -6.23
N ALA A 115 -14.06 -13.54 -7.04
CA ALA A 115 -14.12 -12.20 -7.60
C ALA A 115 -14.32 -11.12 -6.53
N LEU A 116 -15.23 -11.33 -5.56
CA LEU A 116 -15.43 -10.41 -4.45
C LEU A 116 -14.16 -10.26 -3.58
N LEU A 117 -13.45 -11.37 -3.31
CA LEU A 117 -12.16 -11.34 -2.61
C LEU A 117 -11.12 -10.54 -3.41
N SER A 118 -11.06 -10.72 -4.74
CA SER A 118 -10.18 -9.93 -5.59
C SER A 118 -10.50 -8.42 -5.52
N MET A 119 -11.79 -8.05 -5.50
CA MET A 119 -12.22 -6.66 -5.34
C MET A 119 -11.77 -6.10 -3.98
N LEU A 120 -11.92 -6.86 -2.90
CA LEU A 120 -11.47 -6.44 -1.57
C LEU A 120 -9.96 -6.25 -1.52
N PHE A 121 -9.18 -7.17 -2.11
CA PHE A 121 -7.74 -7.02 -2.21
C PHE A 121 -7.36 -5.78 -3.01
N SER A 122 -8.02 -5.51 -4.14
CA SER A 122 -7.78 -4.29 -4.93
C SER A 122 -8.02 -3.02 -4.12
N VAL A 123 -9.15 -2.93 -3.40
CA VAL A 123 -9.46 -1.78 -2.55
C VAL A 123 -8.39 -1.60 -1.47
N LEU A 124 -8.02 -2.66 -0.76
CA LEU A 124 -6.99 -2.61 0.28
C LEU A 124 -5.63 -2.18 -0.28
N LEU A 125 -5.21 -2.76 -1.41
CA LEU A 125 -3.94 -2.42 -2.05
C LEU A 125 -3.90 -0.96 -2.50
N MET A 126 -4.98 -0.42 -3.06
CA MET A 126 -5.06 1.00 -3.42
C MET A 126 -5.00 1.92 -2.21
N LEU A 127 -5.62 1.55 -1.09
CA LEU A 127 -5.58 2.39 0.12
C LEU A 127 -4.21 2.36 0.81
N MET A 128 -3.49 1.25 0.73
CA MET A 128 -2.18 1.10 1.39
C MET A 128 -1.01 1.57 0.51
N PHE A 129 -0.97 1.08 -0.73
CA PHE A 129 0.16 1.25 -1.64
C PHE A 129 -0.13 2.21 -2.78
N GLY A 130 -1.37 2.73 -2.90
CA GLY A 130 -1.77 3.51 -4.07
C GLY A 130 -1.02 4.82 -4.25
N TRP A 131 -0.39 5.37 -3.21
CA TRP A 131 0.45 6.56 -3.34
C TRP A 131 1.87 6.25 -3.84
N GLN A 132 2.32 5.00 -3.69
CA GLN A 132 3.65 4.57 -4.12
C GLN A 132 3.71 4.49 -5.65
N GLY A 133 4.90 4.76 -6.20
CA GLY A 133 5.14 4.84 -7.64
C GLY A 133 5.52 6.25 -8.08
N ALA A 134 6.83 6.50 -8.12
CA ALA A 134 7.44 7.78 -8.53
C ALA A 134 6.95 8.24 -9.91
N THR A 135 6.82 7.30 -10.86
CA THR A 135 6.54 7.57 -12.28
C THR A 135 5.11 7.27 -12.69
N CYS A 136 4.60 6.07 -12.42
CA CYS A 136 3.38 5.54 -13.05
C CYS A 136 2.26 5.13 -12.09
N ILE A 137 2.40 5.41 -10.78
CA ILE A 137 1.45 4.97 -9.73
C ILE A 137 1.09 3.48 -9.92
N ASP A 138 2.13 2.67 -10.09
CA ASP A 138 2.05 1.31 -10.63
C ASP A 138 1.12 0.41 -9.79
N GLU A 139 1.22 0.53 -8.47
CA GLU A 139 0.39 -0.21 -7.53
C GLU A 139 -1.09 0.16 -7.64
N TRP A 140 -1.40 1.45 -7.82
CA TRP A 140 -2.77 1.92 -7.98
C TRP A 140 -3.37 1.49 -9.32
N THR A 141 -2.66 1.68 -10.44
CA THR A 141 -3.17 1.36 -11.78
C THR A 141 -3.50 -0.12 -11.92
N MET A 142 -2.64 -0.99 -11.41
CA MET A 142 -2.86 -2.43 -11.36
C MET A 142 -4.10 -2.78 -10.52
N ALA A 143 -4.21 -2.21 -9.32
CA ALA A 143 -5.30 -2.51 -8.40
C ALA A 143 -6.66 -1.98 -8.88
N ALA A 144 -6.70 -0.80 -9.52
CA ALA A 144 -7.89 -0.22 -10.14
C ALA A 144 -8.40 -1.10 -11.30
N CYS A 145 -7.50 -1.53 -12.20
CA CYS A 145 -7.87 -2.46 -13.28
C CYS A 145 -8.42 -3.78 -12.72
N ASN A 146 -7.77 -4.32 -11.69
CA ASN A 146 -8.24 -5.53 -11.00
C ASN A 146 -9.60 -5.32 -10.32
N LEU A 147 -9.91 -4.13 -9.81
CA LEU A 147 -11.21 -3.82 -9.20
C LEU A 147 -12.32 -3.84 -10.26
N ALA A 148 -12.08 -3.22 -11.42
CA ALA A 148 -13.01 -3.22 -12.54
C ALA A 148 -13.23 -4.63 -13.13
N MET A 149 -12.16 -5.41 -13.31
CA MET A 149 -12.22 -6.80 -13.77
C MET A 149 -12.96 -7.69 -12.75
N GLY A 150 -12.63 -7.57 -11.46
CA GLY A 150 -13.29 -8.29 -10.37
C GLY A 150 -14.78 -7.98 -10.29
N THR A 151 -15.17 -6.71 -10.42
CA THR A 151 -16.58 -6.28 -10.46
C THR A 151 -17.33 -6.89 -11.64
N THR A 152 -16.69 -6.93 -12.81
CA THR A 152 -17.29 -7.53 -14.01
C THR A 152 -17.48 -9.04 -13.85
N LEU A 153 -16.48 -9.75 -13.30
CA LEU A 153 -16.57 -11.18 -12.98
C LEU A 153 -17.62 -11.47 -11.91
N PHE A 154 -17.74 -10.61 -10.90
CA PHE A 154 -18.75 -10.74 -9.85
C PHE A 154 -20.17 -10.61 -10.41
N LEU A 155 -20.42 -9.68 -11.33
CA LEU A 155 -21.73 -9.46 -11.93
C LEU A 155 -22.10 -10.57 -12.92
N CYS A 156 -21.25 -10.79 -13.91
CA CYS A 156 -21.49 -11.71 -15.02
C CYS A 156 -21.32 -13.19 -14.64
N GLY A 157 -20.53 -13.48 -13.60
CA GLY A 157 -20.17 -14.84 -13.22
C GLY A 157 -19.27 -15.51 -14.26
N SER A 158 -19.27 -16.85 -14.25
CA SER A 158 -18.56 -17.67 -15.22
C SER A 158 -19.35 -18.92 -15.53
N HIS A 159 -19.89 -18.95 -16.75
CA HIS A 159 -20.75 -20.03 -17.23
C HIS A 159 -19.96 -21.09 -18.02
N SER A 160 -19.05 -20.64 -18.89
CA SER A 160 -18.25 -21.49 -19.78
C SER A 160 -16.92 -21.89 -19.15
N TYR A 161 -16.50 -23.14 -19.35
CA TYR A 161 -15.23 -23.69 -18.84
C TYR A 161 -14.98 -23.40 -17.35
N ALA A 162 -16.03 -23.50 -16.52
CA ALA A 162 -15.98 -23.28 -15.08
C ALA A 162 -16.31 -24.57 -14.32
N LEU A 163 -15.54 -24.87 -13.26
CA LEU A 163 -15.83 -26.00 -12.37
C LEU A 163 -17.20 -25.85 -11.69
N ASP A 164 -17.62 -24.60 -11.42
CA ASP A 164 -18.97 -24.25 -10.94
C ASP A 164 -20.08 -24.87 -11.81
N ASN A 165 -19.89 -24.93 -13.13
CA ASN A 165 -20.86 -25.50 -14.06
C ASN A 165 -20.81 -27.05 -14.05
N VAL A 166 -19.62 -27.63 -13.90
CA VAL A 166 -19.46 -29.10 -13.74
C VAL A 166 -20.13 -29.58 -12.46
N ILE A 167 -19.97 -28.84 -11.36
CA ILE A 167 -20.64 -29.11 -10.08
C ILE A 167 -22.16 -29.04 -10.24
N LEU A 168 -22.66 -28.01 -10.93
CA LEU A 168 -24.09 -27.85 -11.19
C LEU A 168 -24.67 -28.99 -12.04
N LYS A 169 -23.94 -29.44 -13.07
CA LYS A 169 -24.34 -30.59 -13.89
C LYS A 169 -24.41 -31.90 -13.09
N ARG A 170 -23.49 -32.09 -12.13
CA ARG A 170 -23.47 -33.28 -11.26
C ARG A 170 -24.51 -33.22 -10.14
N LYS A 171 -24.83 -32.03 -9.63
CA LYS A 171 -25.77 -31.81 -8.53
C LYS A 171 -26.81 -30.74 -8.90
N PRO A 172 -27.84 -31.10 -9.70
CA PRO A 172 -28.82 -30.13 -10.19
C PRO A 172 -29.61 -29.42 -9.08
N HIS A 173 -29.81 -30.05 -7.91
CA HIS A 173 -30.50 -29.45 -6.76
C HIS A 173 -29.82 -28.16 -6.25
N LEU A 174 -28.52 -27.97 -6.52
CA LEU A 174 -27.81 -26.75 -6.15
C LEU A 174 -28.28 -25.54 -6.96
N ALA A 175 -28.96 -25.75 -8.10
CA ALA A 175 -29.57 -24.69 -8.87
C ALA A 175 -30.61 -23.90 -8.06
N ASP A 176 -31.31 -24.51 -7.10
CA ASP A 176 -32.35 -23.85 -6.31
C ASP A 176 -31.80 -23.12 -5.07
N SER A 177 -30.56 -23.40 -4.70
CA SER A 177 -29.91 -22.77 -3.56
C SER A 177 -29.50 -21.32 -3.89
N ARG A 178 -30.06 -20.36 -3.14
CA ARG A 178 -29.66 -18.94 -3.23
C ARG A 178 -28.18 -18.74 -2.90
N ILE A 179 -27.65 -19.50 -1.94
CA ILE A 179 -26.25 -19.44 -1.54
C ILE A 179 -25.37 -19.85 -2.73
N PHE A 180 -25.68 -20.98 -3.36
CA PHE A 180 -24.92 -21.44 -4.52
C PHE A 180 -24.93 -20.40 -5.66
N ARG A 181 -26.07 -19.75 -5.94
CA ARG A 181 -26.15 -18.70 -6.97
C ARG A 181 -25.37 -17.41 -6.62
N TRP A 182 -25.22 -17.08 -5.34
CA TRP A 182 -24.39 -15.96 -4.88
C TRP A 182 -22.90 -16.30 -4.86
N CYS A 183 -22.56 -17.56 -4.58
CA CYS A 183 -21.18 -17.99 -4.45
C CYS A 183 -20.55 -18.39 -5.80
N CYS A 184 -21.32 -19.03 -6.67
CA CYS A 184 -20.87 -19.60 -7.93
C CYS A 184 -21.25 -18.73 -9.14
N GLY A 185 -20.40 -18.77 -10.16
CA GLY A 185 -20.60 -18.02 -11.39
C GLY A 185 -21.49 -18.70 -12.43
N SER A 186 -21.96 -19.92 -12.17
CA SER A 186 -22.64 -20.75 -13.17
C SER A 186 -24.08 -20.35 -13.48
N LEU A 187 -24.75 -19.62 -12.60
CA LEU A 187 -26.11 -19.11 -12.81
C LEU A 187 -26.16 -17.59 -12.65
N SER A 188 -27.24 -17.00 -13.14
CA SER A 188 -27.53 -15.59 -12.88
C SER A 188 -27.69 -15.33 -11.38
N VAL A 189 -27.37 -14.10 -10.97
CA VAL A 189 -27.58 -13.63 -9.59
C VAL A 189 -29.04 -13.88 -9.24
N PRO A 190 -29.38 -14.33 -8.01
CA PRO A 190 -30.76 -14.56 -7.60
C PRO A 190 -31.50 -13.23 -7.33
N LEU A 191 -31.56 -12.36 -8.33
CA LEU A 191 -32.16 -11.02 -8.31
C LEU A 191 -33.11 -10.88 -9.50
N THR A 192 -34.12 -10.02 -9.34
CA THR A 192 -34.98 -9.60 -10.45
C THR A 192 -34.17 -8.76 -11.46
N PRO A 193 -34.58 -8.65 -12.73
CA PRO A 193 -33.87 -7.80 -13.71
C PRO A 193 -33.68 -6.35 -13.23
N ALA A 194 -34.69 -5.78 -12.56
CA ALA A 194 -34.60 -4.46 -11.95
C ALA A 194 -33.57 -4.42 -10.79
N GLY A 195 -33.53 -5.47 -9.95
CA GLY A 195 -32.54 -5.60 -8.87
C GLY A 195 -31.12 -5.77 -9.40
N TYR A 196 -30.92 -6.57 -10.44
CA TYR A 196 -29.63 -6.74 -11.11
C TYR A 196 -29.13 -5.43 -11.71
N LYS A 197 -29.99 -4.69 -12.43
CA LYS A 197 -29.65 -3.37 -12.97
C LYS A 197 -29.22 -2.40 -11.86
N LYS A 198 -29.96 -2.36 -10.75
CA LYS A 198 -29.62 -1.52 -9.59
C LYS A 198 -28.25 -1.89 -9.02
N LEU A 199 -27.99 -3.18 -8.78
CA LEU A 199 -26.70 -3.66 -8.28
C LEU A 199 -25.56 -3.29 -9.22
N ALA A 200 -25.72 -3.53 -10.53
CA ALA A 200 -24.71 -3.22 -11.53
C ALA A 200 -24.38 -1.71 -11.58
N LEU A 201 -25.40 -0.85 -11.53
CA LEU A 201 -25.20 0.60 -11.49
C LEU A 201 -24.55 1.07 -10.18
N TRP A 202 -24.91 0.47 -9.05
CA TRP A 202 -24.28 0.77 -7.76
C TRP A 202 -22.81 0.37 -7.74
N LEU A 203 -22.47 -0.83 -8.24
CA LEU A 203 -21.09 -1.28 -8.34
C LEU A 203 -20.29 -0.44 -9.33
N LEU A 204 -20.87 -0.06 -10.47
CA LEU A 204 -20.24 0.87 -11.40
C LEU A 204 -19.95 2.22 -10.72
N ALA A 205 -20.94 2.79 -10.04
CA ALA A 205 -20.77 4.05 -9.32
C ALA A 205 -19.67 3.92 -8.26
N PHE A 206 -19.64 2.82 -7.50
CA PHE A 206 -18.60 2.52 -6.53
C PHE A 206 -17.21 2.47 -7.17
N VAL A 207 -17.01 1.67 -8.22
CA VAL A 207 -15.71 1.53 -8.90
C VAL A 207 -15.25 2.88 -9.46
N VAL A 208 -16.12 3.60 -10.16
CA VAL A 208 -15.77 4.90 -10.75
C VAL A 208 -15.43 5.92 -9.67
N VAL A 209 -16.27 6.07 -8.64
CA VAL A 209 -16.02 7.03 -7.56
C VAL A 209 -14.77 6.69 -6.77
N PHE A 210 -14.54 5.40 -6.50
CA PHE A 210 -13.38 4.95 -5.74
C PHE A 210 -12.09 5.13 -6.54
N ASP A 211 -12.02 4.63 -7.77
CA ASP A 211 -10.83 4.73 -8.61
C ASP A 211 -10.54 6.21 -8.94
N VAL A 212 -11.51 6.94 -9.48
CA VAL A 212 -11.30 8.35 -9.85
C VAL A 212 -11.02 9.21 -8.62
N GLY A 213 -11.71 8.95 -7.50
CA GLY A 213 -11.52 9.68 -6.25
C GLY A 213 -10.12 9.46 -5.67
N THR A 214 -9.66 8.21 -5.60
CA THR A 214 -8.30 7.91 -5.10
C THR A 214 -7.22 8.42 -6.05
N TYR A 215 -7.43 8.34 -7.38
CA TYR A 215 -6.51 8.95 -8.35
C TYR A 215 -6.40 10.47 -8.17
N SER A 216 -7.53 11.17 -8.10
CA SER A 216 -7.52 12.62 -7.92
C SER A 216 -6.95 13.03 -6.56
N TYR A 217 -7.02 12.16 -5.54
CA TYR A 217 -6.35 12.39 -4.27
C TYR A 217 -4.82 12.25 -4.38
N TYR A 218 -4.32 11.28 -5.14
CA TYR A 218 -2.87 11.02 -5.25
C TYR A 218 -2.15 11.92 -6.27
N ARG A 219 -2.80 12.28 -7.39
CA ARG A 219 -2.16 13.01 -8.51
C ARG A 219 -2.97 14.22 -9.00
N GLY A 220 -4.20 14.39 -8.53
CA GLY A 220 -5.11 15.41 -9.05
C GLY A 220 -5.50 15.19 -10.50
N SER A 221 -5.66 16.29 -11.24
CA SER A 221 -5.96 16.36 -12.68
C SER A 221 -7.33 15.83 -13.14
N VAL A 222 -8.21 15.44 -12.22
CA VAL A 222 -9.57 15.01 -12.55
C VAL A 222 -10.61 15.93 -11.92
N VAL A 223 -10.66 15.99 -10.58
CA VAL A 223 -11.53 16.92 -9.84
C VAL A 223 -10.76 18.09 -9.22
N THR A 224 -9.44 17.96 -9.09
CA THR A 224 -8.51 19.01 -8.61
C THR A 224 -7.46 19.33 -9.69
N PRO A 225 -6.81 20.51 -9.66
CA PRO A 225 -5.61 20.75 -10.47
C PRO A 225 -4.54 19.69 -10.23
N TYR A 226 -3.61 19.51 -11.15
CA TYR A 226 -2.47 18.62 -10.94
C TYR A 226 -1.70 19.04 -9.68
N HIS A 227 -1.44 18.07 -8.81
CA HIS A 227 -0.57 18.26 -7.65
C HIS A 227 0.21 16.98 -7.39
N HIS A 228 1.39 17.15 -6.79
CA HIS A 228 2.04 16.03 -6.14
C HIS A 228 1.16 15.63 -4.95
N GLY A 229 0.91 14.33 -4.78
CA GLY A 229 0.05 13.82 -3.72
C GLY A 229 0.47 14.31 -2.33
N PRO A 230 -0.37 14.13 -1.31
CA PRO A 230 -0.07 14.58 0.05
C PRO A 230 1.23 14.00 0.60
N VAL A 231 1.61 12.82 0.10
CA VAL A 231 2.94 12.25 0.26
C VAL A 231 3.62 12.15 -1.09
N SER A 232 4.82 12.70 -1.21
CA SER A 232 5.60 12.69 -2.44
C SER A 232 6.30 11.34 -2.61
N PRO A 233 6.10 10.61 -3.71
CA PRO A 233 6.85 9.38 -4.00
C PRO A 233 8.21 9.65 -4.64
N THR A 234 8.57 10.91 -4.91
CA THR A 234 9.80 11.30 -5.61
C THR A 234 10.74 12.13 -4.75
N THR A 235 10.19 13.01 -3.90
CA THR A 235 10.97 13.92 -3.07
C THR A 235 10.94 13.42 -1.65
N HIS A 236 12.11 13.11 -1.11
CA HIS A 236 12.24 12.68 0.28
C HIS A 236 11.93 13.82 1.23
N HIS A 237 11.23 13.50 2.32
CA HIS A 237 10.90 14.47 3.35
C HIS A 237 11.05 13.84 4.73
N ILE A 238 11.77 14.52 5.61
CA ILE A 238 11.99 14.09 6.98
C ILE A 238 11.26 15.03 7.92
N ARG A 239 10.26 14.50 8.61
CA ARG A 239 9.58 15.19 9.68
C ARG A 239 10.39 15.08 10.96
N LEU A 240 10.78 16.23 11.51
CA LEU A 240 11.51 16.35 12.76
C LEU A 240 10.59 16.85 13.88
N THR A 241 10.54 16.12 14.98
CA THR A 241 9.64 16.34 16.12
C THR A 241 10.38 16.12 17.43
N GLU A 242 9.84 16.65 18.53
CA GLU A 242 10.39 16.46 19.88
C GLU A 242 11.89 16.80 20.01
N GLY A 243 12.32 17.87 19.34
CA GLY A 243 13.70 18.37 19.45
C GLY A 243 14.01 18.82 20.87
N LYS A 244 15.02 18.21 21.49
CA LYS A 244 15.47 18.48 22.85
C LYS A 244 16.97 18.73 22.89
N LEU A 245 17.39 19.80 23.55
CA LEU A 245 18.78 20.11 23.84
C LEU A 245 19.06 19.87 25.32
N PHE A 246 20.00 18.99 25.62
CA PHE A 246 20.40 18.63 26.98
C PHE A 246 21.50 19.56 27.51
N PRO A 247 21.65 19.70 28.85
CA PRO A 247 22.68 20.52 29.47
C PRO A 247 24.12 20.13 29.09
N ASP A 248 24.35 18.85 28.76
CA ASP A 248 25.63 18.31 28.30
C ASP A 248 25.93 18.61 26.82
N GLY A 249 25.02 19.30 26.12
CA GLY A 249 25.15 19.66 24.72
C GLY A 249 24.67 18.59 23.74
N ARG A 250 24.17 17.43 24.21
CA ARG A 250 23.55 16.43 23.34
C ARG A 250 22.21 16.90 22.83
N ILE A 251 21.87 16.49 21.61
CA ILE A 251 20.57 16.78 21.00
C ILE A 251 19.85 15.48 20.77
N HIS A 252 18.61 15.40 21.25
CA HIS A 252 17.68 14.35 20.87
C HIS A 252 16.64 14.94 19.93
N VAL A 253 16.34 14.25 18.84
CA VAL A 253 15.26 14.63 17.93
C VAL A 253 14.60 13.37 17.39
N HIS A 254 13.28 13.36 17.35
CA HIS A 254 12.55 12.29 16.68
C HIS A 254 12.41 12.62 15.19
N ALA A 255 12.97 11.77 14.34
CA ALA A 255 12.96 11.89 12.89
C ALA A 255 12.12 10.79 12.26
N TYR A 256 11.25 11.18 11.32
CA TYR A 256 10.41 10.26 10.55
C TYR A 256 10.54 10.57 9.06
N LEU A 257 11.02 9.62 8.26
CA LEU A 257 11.10 9.75 6.80
C LEU A 257 9.72 9.42 6.21
N ASP A 258 8.91 10.45 6.01
CA ASP A 258 7.47 10.36 5.73
C ASP A 258 7.10 10.63 4.27
N ALA A 259 8.09 10.88 3.41
CA ALA A 259 7.94 10.88 1.95
C ALA A 259 9.25 10.47 1.26
N GLY A 260 9.17 10.12 -0.01
CA GLY A 260 10.32 9.76 -0.85
C GLY A 260 10.13 8.50 -1.66
N THR A 261 11.16 8.15 -2.43
CA THR A 261 11.17 6.93 -3.25
C THR A 261 11.48 5.71 -2.37
N PRO A 262 10.58 4.71 -2.23
CA PRO A 262 10.81 3.55 -1.35
C PRO A 262 12.06 2.72 -1.65
N GLU A 263 12.48 2.68 -2.92
CA GLU A 263 13.65 1.93 -3.38
C GLU A 263 14.98 2.66 -3.15
N ALA A 264 14.94 3.98 -2.95
CA ALA A 264 16.13 4.81 -2.81
C ALA A 264 16.30 5.23 -1.34
N PRO A 265 17.41 4.84 -0.68
CA PRO A 265 17.69 5.31 0.66
C PRO A 265 17.96 6.82 0.65
N GLU A 266 17.49 7.48 1.69
CA GLU A 266 17.77 8.87 2.00
C GLU A 266 19.06 8.99 2.79
N HIS A 267 19.83 10.04 2.53
CA HIS A 267 21.13 10.29 3.15
C HIS A 267 21.21 11.71 3.71
N ILE A 268 21.17 11.83 5.04
CA ILE A 268 21.44 13.09 5.72
C ILE A 268 22.95 13.26 5.82
N MET A 269 23.49 14.22 5.08
CA MET A 269 24.92 14.44 4.96
C MET A 269 25.47 15.49 5.91
N GLU A 270 24.64 16.43 6.36
CA GLU A 270 25.06 17.48 7.30
C GLU A 270 23.98 17.75 8.35
N ALA A 271 24.43 18.17 9.53
CA ALA A 271 23.56 18.73 10.55
C ALA A 271 24.16 20.02 11.11
N TRP A 272 23.29 20.98 11.37
CA TRP A 272 23.62 22.31 11.83
C TRP A 272 22.77 22.70 13.03
N LEU A 273 23.39 23.24 14.06
CA LEU A 273 22.68 23.94 15.12
C LEU A 273 22.77 25.43 14.84
N LYS A 274 21.62 26.11 14.73
CA LYS A 274 21.54 27.55 14.45
C LYS A 274 20.90 28.30 15.62
N ASP A 275 21.29 29.56 15.81
CA ASP A 275 20.63 30.45 16.76
C ASP A 275 19.37 31.11 16.19
N ALA A 276 18.76 32.00 16.98
CA ALA A 276 17.57 32.76 16.61
C ALA A 276 17.76 33.62 15.34
N ASP A 277 18.98 34.07 15.09
CA ASP A 277 19.34 34.93 13.96
C ASP A 277 19.75 34.10 12.73
N GLY A 278 19.72 32.77 12.83
CA GLY A 278 20.13 31.85 11.77
C GLY A 278 21.64 31.64 11.66
N THR A 279 22.40 32.09 12.65
CA THR A 279 23.86 31.93 12.69
C THR A 279 24.23 30.50 13.09
N ASP A 280 25.20 29.91 12.38
CA ASP A 280 25.68 28.56 12.66
C ASP A 280 26.50 28.49 13.97
N LEU A 281 26.02 27.71 14.93
CA LEU A 281 26.65 27.48 16.22
C LEU A 281 27.52 26.22 16.22
N VAL A 282 26.97 25.12 15.71
CA VAL A 282 27.59 23.78 15.69
C VAL A 282 27.34 23.15 14.32
N HIS A 283 28.33 22.40 13.85
CA HIS A 283 28.29 21.67 12.59
C HIS A 283 28.71 20.21 12.82
N TRP A 284 27.89 19.29 12.35
CA TRP A 284 28.26 17.88 12.17
C TRP A 284 28.34 17.61 10.68
N ASP A 285 29.56 17.32 10.22
CA ASP A 285 29.80 16.96 8.83
C ASP A 285 29.44 15.49 8.55
N THR A 286 29.49 15.11 7.28
CA THR A 286 29.17 13.75 6.83
C THR A 286 30.02 12.69 7.52
N THR A 287 31.30 12.98 7.78
CA THR A 287 32.21 12.01 8.42
C THR A 287 31.80 11.77 9.87
N MET A 288 31.43 12.82 10.60
CA MET A 288 30.91 12.71 11.96
C MET A 288 29.58 11.96 12.00
N LEU A 289 28.67 12.24 11.07
CA LEU A 289 27.37 11.58 10.99
C LEU A 289 27.49 10.09 10.63
N SER A 290 28.37 9.74 9.69
CA SER A 290 28.68 8.35 9.32
C SER A 290 29.34 7.57 10.46
N ALA A 291 30.05 8.26 11.36
CA ALA A 291 30.75 7.65 12.49
C ALA A 291 29.89 7.52 13.76
N LEU A 292 28.62 7.90 13.71
CA LEU A 292 27.71 7.76 14.86
C LEU A 292 27.58 6.30 15.28
N PRO A 293 27.65 5.99 16.59
CA PRO A 293 27.41 4.64 17.07
C PRO A 293 25.95 4.24 16.79
N THR A 294 25.70 2.94 16.62
CA THR A 294 24.34 2.41 16.40
C THR A 294 23.37 2.77 17.53
N ASP A 295 23.89 2.93 18.74
CA ASP A 295 23.12 3.32 19.93
C ASP A 295 22.64 4.77 19.90
N SER A 296 23.16 5.61 18.98
CA SER A 296 22.61 6.94 18.69
C SER A 296 21.25 6.90 18.00
N PHE A 297 20.79 5.72 17.55
CA PHE A 297 19.56 5.55 16.79
C PHE A 297 18.59 4.65 17.55
N ARG A 298 17.69 5.26 18.32
CA ARG A 298 16.58 4.52 18.94
C ARG A 298 15.42 4.46 17.95
N ASN A 299 15.39 3.41 17.15
CA ASN A 299 14.38 3.16 16.13
C ASN A 299 13.05 2.69 16.73
N ASP A 300 11.94 3.19 16.18
CA ASP A 300 10.60 2.83 16.60
C ASP A 300 10.20 1.44 16.09
N TYR A 301 10.69 1.08 14.90
CA TYR A 301 10.37 -0.17 14.21
C TYR A 301 11.60 -1.09 14.07
N ALA A 302 11.34 -2.40 14.06
CA ALA A 302 12.38 -3.42 13.93
C ALA A 302 12.90 -3.62 12.49
N TYR A 303 12.27 -3.01 11.48
CA TYR A 303 12.51 -3.29 10.05
C TYR A 303 13.28 -2.15 9.35
N ASN A 304 12.61 -1.19 8.70
CA ASN A 304 13.29 -0.02 8.13
C ASN A 304 13.74 0.89 9.27
N LYS A 305 15.03 1.22 9.28
CA LYS A 305 15.69 1.93 10.38
C LYS A 305 16.49 3.10 9.86
N PHE A 306 16.65 4.12 10.73
CA PHE A 306 17.77 5.03 10.66
C PHE A 306 19.01 4.31 11.16
N THR A 307 20.09 4.40 10.38
CA THR A 307 21.39 3.80 10.68
C THR A 307 22.52 4.70 10.22
N PRO A 308 23.73 4.60 10.79
CA PRO A 308 24.90 5.22 10.18
C PRO A 308 25.13 4.59 8.79
N GLY A 309 25.37 5.42 7.79
CA GLY A 309 25.64 5.04 6.41
C GLY A 309 27.01 5.55 5.95
N HIS A 310 27.37 5.23 4.70
CA HIS A 310 28.63 5.74 4.14
C HIS A 310 28.59 7.27 3.94
N TYR A 311 27.42 7.78 3.52
CA TYR A 311 27.15 9.19 3.25
C TYR A 311 26.28 9.81 4.36
N GLY A 312 26.74 9.75 5.61
CA GLY A 312 26.06 10.32 6.77
C GLY A 312 25.03 9.38 7.40
N ILE A 313 23.88 9.90 7.83
CA ILE A 313 22.78 9.07 8.36
C ILE A 313 21.94 8.55 7.20
N GLN A 314 21.75 7.24 7.13
CA GLN A 314 20.93 6.58 6.13
C GLN A 314 19.56 6.22 6.68
N ALA A 315 18.52 6.42 5.87
CA ALA A 315 17.14 6.08 6.19
C ALA A 315 16.40 5.51 4.97
N ILE A 316 15.39 4.67 5.19
CA ILE A 316 14.47 4.18 4.15
C ILE A 316 13.08 4.68 4.49
N VAL A 317 12.27 5.00 3.46
CA VAL A 317 10.92 5.53 3.64
C VAL A 317 10.12 4.72 4.66
N GLY A 318 9.44 5.42 5.56
CA GLY A 318 8.70 4.82 6.68
C GLY A 318 9.55 4.49 7.91
N SER A 319 10.88 4.68 7.87
CA SER A 319 11.72 4.61 9.07
C SER A 319 11.44 5.79 10.00
N ALA A 320 11.41 5.51 11.30
CA ALA A 320 11.22 6.48 12.37
C ALA A 320 12.18 6.15 13.51
N ALA A 321 12.86 7.16 14.05
CA ALA A 321 13.80 6.99 15.15
C ALA A 321 14.00 8.27 15.96
N THR A 322 14.29 8.11 17.24
CA THR A 322 14.93 9.16 18.02
C THR A 322 16.43 9.14 17.75
N LEU A 323 16.93 10.20 17.11
CA LEU A 323 18.33 10.44 16.83
C LEU A 323 18.99 11.15 17.99
N THR A 324 20.18 10.70 18.38
CA THR A 324 21.02 11.33 19.41
C THR A 324 22.30 11.85 18.77
N LEU A 325 22.39 13.17 18.62
CA LEU A 325 23.61 13.83 18.15
C LEU A 325 24.51 14.18 19.35
N PRO A 326 25.82 13.88 19.26
CA PRO A 326 26.77 14.21 20.31
C PRO A 326 26.95 15.71 20.43
N ALA A 327 27.39 16.19 21.59
CA ALA A 327 27.79 17.57 21.77
C ALA A 327 28.87 17.93 20.74
N GLY A 328 28.57 18.89 19.85
CA GLY A 328 29.51 19.30 18.82
C GLY A 328 30.39 20.47 19.26
N VAL A 329 31.42 20.74 18.45
CA VAL A 329 32.36 21.84 18.72
C VAL A 329 31.72 23.16 18.34
N ILE A 330 31.65 24.09 19.31
CA ILE A 330 31.06 25.41 19.09
C ILE A 330 32.05 26.26 18.28
N LYS A 331 31.64 26.72 17.09
CA LYS A 331 32.52 27.42 16.13
C LYS A 331 33.16 28.70 16.68
N ARG A 332 32.57 29.33 17.71
CA ARG A 332 33.05 30.62 18.28
C ARG A 332 33.97 30.49 19.49
N GLY A 333 34.41 29.28 19.87
CA GLY A 333 35.32 29.09 21.01
C GLY A 333 34.71 29.48 22.37
N SER A 334 33.38 29.58 22.45
CA SER A 334 32.65 29.75 23.69
C SER A 334 32.40 28.38 24.33
N ASP A 335 32.64 28.25 25.63
CA ASP A 335 32.41 27.00 26.38
C ASP A 335 30.91 26.63 26.51
N ARG A 336 30.01 27.55 26.17
CA ARG A 336 28.56 27.40 26.35
C ARG A 336 27.77 27.88 25.14
N LEU A 337 26.71 27.13 24.81
CA LEU A 337 25.70 27.55 23.84
C LEU A 337 24.96 28.79 24.33
N PRO A 338 24.58 29.73 23.45
CA PRO A 338 23.78 30.90 23.84
C PRO A 338 22.46 30.45 24.46
N ASN A 339 21.92 31.19 25.45
CA ASN A 339 20.67 30.84 26.14
C ASN A 339 19.39 31.03 25.30
N GLY A 340 19.53 31.59 24.08
CA GLY A 340 18.40 31.82 23.17
C GLY A 340 17.81 30.54 22.57
N PRO A 341 16.71 30.69 21.82
CA PRO A 341 16.14 29.58 21.05
C PRO A 341 17.17 29.11 20.02
N VAL A 342 17.19 27.80 19.79
CA VAL A 342 18.09 27.16 18.84
C VAL A 342 17.32 26.19 17.98
N THR A 343 17.76 26.05 16.74
CA THR A 343 17.10 25.24 15.72
C THR A 343 18.10 24.23 15.19
N LEU A 344 17.69 22.96 15.14
CA LEU A 344 18.41 21.93 14.42
C LEU A 344 18.00 21.98 12.94
N VAL A 345 18.98 21.94 12.04
CA VAL A 345 18.80 21.87 10.60
C VAL A 345 19.58 20.66 10.08
N LEU A 346 18.89 19.74 9.42
CA LEU A 346 19.49 18.61 8.71
C LEU A 346 19.49 18.91 7.22
N ILE A 347 20.52 18.47 6.51
CA ILE A 347 20.67 18.64 5.07
C ILE A 347 20.93 17.29 4.42
N ASP A 348 20.17 16.97 3.38
CA ASP A 348 20.32 15.73 2.62
C ASP A 348 21.37 15.83 1.50
N MET A 349 21.52 14.74 0.75
CA MET A 349 22.40 14.67 -0.43
C MET A 349 21.96 15.61 -1.57
N GLU A 350 20.68 15.91 -1.69
CA GLU A 350 20.11 16.77 -2.73
C GLU A 350 20.14 18.27 -2.35
N GLY A 351 20.50 18.58 -1.10
CA GLY A 351 20.52 19.93 -0.55
C GLY A 351 19.19 20.39 0.04
N HIS A 352 18.19 19.51 0.19
CA HIS A 352 16.98 19.84 0.93
C HIS A 352 17.28 19.99 2.42
N THR A 353 16.51 20.86 3.06
CA THR A 353 16.71 21.22 4.47
C THR A 353 15.50 20.85 5.30
N PHE A 354 15.74 20.17 6.41
CA PHE A 354 14.72 19.78 7.38
C PHE A 354 15.07 20.42 8.72
N SER A 355 14.14 21.16 9.33
CA SER A 355 14.45 21.91 10.54
C SER A 355 13.42 21.75 11.64
N THR A 356 13.86 21.86 12.89
CA THR A 356 12.99 21.84 14.06
C THR A 356 13.58 22.69 15.19
N PRO A 357 12.76 23.48 15.91
CA PRO A 357 13.22 24.15 17.11
C PRO A 357 13.53 23.13 18.21
N LEU A 358 14.55 23.41 19.02
CA LEU A 358 14.89 22.56 20.17
C LEU A 358 14.38 23.19 21.46
N GLU A 359 13.71 22.37 22.27
CA GLU A 359 13.37 22.68 23.64
C GLU A 359 14.57 22.38 24.55
N ARG A 360 14.95 23.35 25.40
CA ARG A 360 16.02 23.12 26.37
C ARG A 360 15.46 22.34 27.55
N VAL A 361 16.05 21.19 27.83
CA VAL A 361 15.71 20.40 29.00
C VAL A 361 16.46 21.00 30.20
N SER A 362 15.71 21.49 31.19
CA SER A 362 16.29 21.89 32.48
C SER A 362 16.77 20.65 33.25
N GLU A 363 17.81 20.81 34.07
CA GLU A 363 18.25 19.76 35.00
C GLU A 363 17.14 19.27 35.93
#